data_AF-A0A5K0UVW9-F1
#
_entry.id   AF-A0A5K0UVW9-F1
#
_cell.length_a   1.000
_cell.length_b   1.000
_cell.length_c   1.000
_cell.angle_alpha   90.00
_cell.angle_beta   90.00
_cell.angle_gamma   90.00
#
_symmetry.space_group_name_H-M   'P 1'
#
loop_
_entity.id
_entity.type
_entity.pdbx_description
1 polymer ?
#
loop_
_entity_poly.entity_id
_entity_poly.type
_entity_poly.pdbx_seq_one_letter_code
_entity_poly.pdbx_strand_id
1 'polypeptide(L)'
;FDGIEIHGAHGYLLDQFMKDMVNDRGDEYGGSLENRCRFALEVVEAICQEIGADKVGIRLSPFADYLDSGDSDPKALGLYMMKALNKYGLAYAHLVEPRMVTPGDPSETPHSLFPLRKAFEGTFIAAGGYSKEDGDRAIAEGHADLVAFGRLFLANPDLPRRFELDAALNKYDRSTFYTSDPVVG
;
A
#
# COMPACT_ATOMS: atom_id res chain seq x y z
N PHE A 1 6.53 15.45 -12.08
CA PHE A 1 6.16 14.77 -10.84
C PHE A 1 7.07 15.29 -9.74
N ASP A 2 6.53 15.52 -8.54
CA ASP A 2 7.33 15.95 -7.37
C ASP A 2 8.11 14.79 -6.74
N GLY A 3 7.66 13.56 -6.99
CA GLY A 3 8.30 12.32 -6.60
C GLY A 3 7.66 11.12 -7.32
N ILE A 4 8.03 9.91 -6.90
CA ILE A 4 7.49 8.66 -7.44
C ILE A 4 7.05 7.72 -6.31
N GLU A 5 6.06 6.88 -6.60
CA GLU A 5 5.70 5.75 -5.74
C GLU A 5 6.05 4.45 -6.45
N ILE A 6 6.93 3.64 -5.86
CA ILE A 6 7.27 2.31 -6.35
C ILE A 6 6.08 1.38 -6.06
N HIS A 7 5.55 0.75 -7.11
CA HIS A 7 4.44 -0.18 -6.94
C HIS A 7 4.92 -1.59 -6.59
N GLY A 8 4.99 -1.89 -5.28
CA GLY A 8 5.32 -3.21 -4.71
C GLY A 8 4.11 -3.95 -4.14
N ALA A 9 2.96 -3.89 -4.81
CA ALA A 9 1.68 -4.32 -4.25
C ALA A 9 0.79 -4.97 -5.33
N HIS A 10 -0.37 -5.48 -4.90
CA HIS A 10 -1.48 -5.95 -5.72
C HIS A 10 -1.09 -6.99 -6.78
N GLY A 11 -0.22 -7.93 -6.43
CA GLY A 11 0.15 -9.05 -7.30
C GLY A 11 0.87 -8.65 -8.59
N TYR A 12 1.40 -7.42 -8.68
CA TYR A 12 2.29 -7.02 -9.76
C TYR A 12 3.74 -7.46 -9.50
N LEU A 13 4.63 -7.22 -10.45
CA LEU A 13 5.98 -7.81 -10.51
C LEU A 13 6.76 -7.84 -9.19
N LEU A 14 6.88 -6.70 -8.49
CA LEU A 14 7.62 -6.66 -7.23
C LEU A 14 6.93 -7.46 -6.12
N ASP A 15 5.60 -7.42 -6.06
CA ASP A 15 4.80 -8.23 -5.12
C ASP A 15 4.97 -9.73 -5.41
N GLN A 16 4.99 -10.11 -6.69
CA GLN A 16 5.23 -11.49 -7.13
C GLN A 16 6.60 -12.01 -6.70
N PHE A 17 7.66 -11.19 -6.79
CA PHE A 17 8.97 -11.55 -6.25
C PHE A 17 8.94 -11.69 -4.73
N MET A 18 8.28 -10.77 -4.05
CA MET A 18 8.25 -10.74 -2.59
C MET A 18 7.44 -11.88 -1.97
N LYS A 19 6.60 -12.60 -2.71
CA LYS A 19 5.60 -13.53 -2.16
C LYS A 19 5.79 -14.99 -2.57
N ASP A 20 5.72 -15.91 -1.61
CA ASP A 20 6.15 -17.31 -1.79
C ASP A 20 5.13 -18.22 -2.47
N MET A 21 3.87 -17.81 -2.62
CA MET A 21 2.91 -18.55 -3.45
C MET A 21 3.16 -18.36 -4.96
N VAL A 22 3.97 -17.37 -5.34
CA VAL A 22 4.31 -17.08 -6.75
C VAL A 22 5.79 -17.24 -7.04
N ASN A 23 6.67 -16.79 -6.14
CA ASN A 23 8.12 -16.89 -6.34
C ASN A 23 8.65 -18.28 -5.95
N ASP A 24 8.75 -19.16 -6.94
CA ASP A 24 9.31 -20.51 -6.84
C ASP A 24 10.79 -20.61 -7.26
N ARG A 25 11.49 -19.46 -7.34
CA ARG A 25 12.87 -19.41 -7.81
C ARG A 25 13.83 -20.09 -6.84
N GLY A 26 14.82 -20.79 -7.40
CA GLY A 26 15.91 -21.42 -6.65
C GLY A 26 17.22 -20.63 -6.63
N ASP A 27 17.22 -19.39 -7.11
CA ASP A 27 18.40 -18.52 -7.15
C ASP A 27 18.39 -17.46 -6.03
N GLU A 28 19.29 -16.48 -6.12
CA GLU A 28 19.46 -15.43 -5.11
C GLU A 28 18.25 -14.48 -4.96
N TYR A 29 17.23 -14.60 -5.82
CA TYR A 29 15.99 -13.82 -5.77
C TYR A 29 14.78 -14.63 -5.31
N GLY A 30 14.96 -15.88 -4.85
CA GLY A 30 13.88 -16.73 -4.34
C GLY A 30 14.26 -17.57 -3.11
N GLY A 31 13.28 -18.34 -2.63
CA GLY A 31 13.42 -19.17 -1.43
C GLY A 31 13.30 -18.35 -0.14
N SER A 32 14.42 -17.90 0.43
CA SER A 32 14.40 -17.21 1.72
C SER A 32 13.70 -15.85 1.64
N LEU A 33 13.19 -15.37 2.78
CA LEU A 33 12.51 -14.06 2.84
C LEU A 33 13.43 -12.93 2.36
N GLU A 34 14.71 -12.98 2.71
CA GLU A 34 15.73 -12.02 2.29
C GLU A 34 15.90 -12.01 0.77
N ASN A 35 15.98 -13.19 0.15
CA ASN A 35 16.14 -13.33 -1.29
C ASN A 35 14.91 -12.86 -2.05
N ARG A 36 13.71 -13.23 -1.60
CA ARG A 36 12.45 -12.80 -2.22
C ARG A 36 12.28 -11.27 -2.20
N CYS A 37 12.75 -10.61 -1.13
CA CYS A 37 12.71 -9.15 -1.01
C CYS A 37 13.86 -8.44 -1.74
N ARG A 38 14.91 -9.16 -2.17
CA ARG A 38 16.15 -8.58 -2.74
C ARG A 38 15.85 -7.67 -3.92
N PHE A 39 15.10 -8.17 -4.91
CA PHE A 39 14.81 -7.43 -6.12
C PHE A 39 14.06 -6.11 -5.84
N ALA A 40 13.07 -6.13 -4.94
CA ALA A 40 12.34 -4.93 -4.56
C ALA A 40 13.26 -3.90 -3.87
N LEU A 41 14.19 -4.34 -3.01
CA LEU A 41 15.13 -3.47 -2.33
C LEU A 41 16.20 -2.89 -3.27
N GLU A 42 16.62 -3.64 -4.29
CA GLU A 42 17.52 -3.16 -5.34
C GLU A 42 16.85 -2.09 -6.21
N VAL A 43 15.56 -2.27 -6.54
CA VAL A 43 14.78 -1.25 -7.26
C VAL A 43 14.64 0.03 -6.42
N VAL A 44 14.35 -0.11 -5.12
CA VAL A 44 14.33 1.03 -4.18
C VAL A 44 15.67 1.74 -4.18
N GLU A 45 16.77 1.01 -4.04
CA GLU A 45 18.13 1.57 -4.00
C GLU A 45 18.46 2.33 -5.29
N ALA A 46 18.24 1.71 -6.45
CA ALA A 46 18.54 2.31 -7.74
C ALA A 46 17.76 3.63 -7.97
N ILE A 47 16.47 3.66 -7.60
CA ILE A 47 15.66 4.87 -7.76
C ILE A 47 16.06 5.95 -6.75
N CYS A 48 16.35 5.58 -5.50
CA CYS A 48 16.85 6.53 -4.50
C CYS A 48 18.17 7.18 -4.93
N GLN A 49 19.08 6.42 -5.55
CA GLN A 49 20.35 6.93 -6.08
C GLN A 49 20.14 7.94 -7.22
N GLU A 50 19.10 7.77 -8.03
CA GLU A 50 18.82 8.64 -9.18
C GLU A 50 18.14 9.95 -8.77
N ILE A 51 17.10 9.89 -7.93
CA ILE A 51 16.22 11.05 -7.69
C ILE A 51 16.26 11.60 -6.25
N GLY A 52 16.93 10.91 -5.33
CA GLY A 52 16.92 11.19 -3.90
C GLY A 52 15.80 10.45 -3.17
N ALA A 53 16.12 9.84 -2.02
CA ALA A 53 15.18 9.04 -1.24
C ALA A 53 13.99 9.83 -0.67
N ASP A 54 14.18 11.14 -0.44
CA ASP A 54 13.15 12.08 0.03
C ASP A 54 12.03 12.33 -1.00
N LYS A 55 12.18 11.81 -2.22
CA LYS A 55 11.17 11.86 -3.30
C LYS A 55 10.61 10.49 -3.66
N VAL A 56 10.97 9.45 -2.91
CA VAL A 56 10.59 8.06 -3.19
C VAL A 56 9.65 7.56 -2.11
N GLY A 57 8.46 7.15 -2.52
CA GLY A 57 7.57 6.30 -1.73
C GLY A 57 7.57 4.87 -2.25
N ILE A 58 7.10 3.93 -1.43
CA ILE A 58 6.80 2.57 -1.87
C ILE A 58 5.44 2.12 -1.35
N ARG A 59 4.66 1.48 -2.22
CA ARG A 59 3.38 0.90 -1.87
C ARG A 59 3.48 -0.61 -1.75
N LEU A 60 2.98 -1.19 -0.64
CA LEU A 60 2.98 -2.63 -0.39
C LEU A 60 1.58 -3.13 0.04
N SER A 61 1.28 -4.39 -0.26
CA SER A 61 0.06 -5.07 0.18
C SER A 61 0.37 -6.48 0.70
N PRO A 62 1.07 -6.61 1.84
CA PRO A 62 1.60 -7.89 2.32
C PRO A 62 0.49 -8.94 2.52
N PHE A 63 -0.69 -8.50 2.96
CA PHE A 63 -1.82 -9.36 3.31
C PHE A 63 -2.83 -9.58 2.16
N ALA A 64 -2.58 -9.02 0.98
CA ALA A 64 -3.47 -9.20 -0.17
C ALA A 64 -3.06 -10.44 -0.96
N ASP A 65 -4.02 -11.23 -1.41
CA ASP A 65 -3.80 -12.42 -2.25
C ASP A 65 -4.27 -12.17 -3.70
N TYR A 66 -4.28 -10.90 -4.11
CA TYR A 66 -4.77 -10.50 -5.42
C TYR A 66 -3.90 -11.07 -6.56
N LEU A 67 -4.55 -11.50 -7.65
CA LEU A 67 -3.91 -12.19 -8.79
C LEU A 67 -3.11 -13.43 -8.36
N ASP A 68 -3.64 -14.17 -7.38
CA ASP A 68 -3.05 -15.38 -6.80
C ASP A 68 -1.66 -15.13 -6.16
N SER A 69 -1.34 -13.87 -5.85
CA SER A 69 -0.08 -13.46 -5.24
C SER A 69 -0.24 -13.33 -3.73
N GLY A 70 -0.31 -14.48 -3.04
CA GLY A 70 -0.34 -14.58 -1.58
C GLY A 70 0.99 -14.96 -0.97
N ASP A 71 1.11 -14.84 0.36
CA ASP A 71 2.31 -15.22 1.12
C ASP A 71 1.94 -16.12 2.31
N SER A 72 2.79 -17.10 2.63
CA SER A 72 2.56 -18.01 3.76
C SER A 72 2.74 -17.35 5.14
N ASP A 73 3.52 -16.27 5.24
CA ASP A 73 3.65 -15.43 6.44
C ASP A 73 3.71 -13.93 6.07
N PRO A 74 2.55 -13.34 5.70
CA PRO A 74 2.49 -11.95 5.22
C PRO A 74 2.90 -10.94 6.29
N LYS A 75 2.80 -11.32 7.58
CA LYS A 75 3.26 -10.50 8.70
C LYS A 75 4.78 -10.47 8.76
N ALA A 76 5.46 -11.62 8.63
CA ALA A 76 6.92 -11.66 8.57
C ALA A 76 7.45 -10.88 7.36
N LEU A 77 6.82 -11.05 6.19
CA LEU A 77 7.15 -10.29 4.98
C LEU A 77 7.04 -8.78 5.20
N GLY A 78 5.88 -8.33 5.70
CA GLY A 78 5.65 -6.92 5.99
C GLY A 78 6.66 -6.35 6.99
N LEU A 79 6.92 -7.05 8.09
CA LEU A 79 7.89 -6.62 9.10
C LEU A 79 9.32 -6.55 8.56
N TYR A 80 9.72 -7.51 7.73
CA TYR A 80 11.03 -7.51 7.09
C TYR A 80 11.18 -6.29 6.19
N MET A 81 10.21 -6.03 5.31
CA MET A 81 10.24 -4.87 4.42
C MET A 81 10.27 -3.55 5.19
N MET A 82 9.45 -3.37 6.22
CA MET A 82 9.47 -2.14 7.03
C MET A 82 10.85 -1.87 7.63
N LYS A 83 11.48 -2.89 8.21
CA LYS A 83 12.83 -2.76 8.79
C LYS A 83 13.89 -2.50 7.72
N ALA A 84 13.82 -3.21 6.60
CA ALA A 84 14.79 -3.06 5.52
C ALA A 84 14.70 -1.68 4.86
N LEU A 85 13.51 -1.10 4.76
CA LEU A 85 13.28 0.20 4.13
C LEU A 85 13.80 1.39 4.97
N ASN A 86 13.90 1.25 6.31
CA ASN A 86 14.40 2.33 7.19
C ASN A 86 15.81 2.80 6.80
N LYS A 87 16.65 1.94 6.21
CA LYS A 87 18.02 2.31 5.81
C LYS A 87 18.10 3.33 4.67
N TYR A 88 17.02 3.50 3.90
CA TYR A 88 17.01 4.40 2.73
C TYR A 88 16.50 5.81 3.05
N GLY A 89 15.76 6.00 4.15
CA GLY A 89 15.18 7.31 4.46
C GLY A 89 14.14 7.76 3.44
N LEU A 90 13.24 6.84 3.03
CA LEU A 90 12.19 7.11 2.05
C LEU A 90 11.23 8.22 2.52
N ALA A 91 10.63 8.91 1.55
CA ALA A 91 9.58 9.90 1.80
C ALA A 91 8.40 9.28 2.57
N TYR A 92 7.98 8.06 2.19
CA TYR A 92 6.92 7.34 2.89
C TYR A 92 6.87 5.84 2.53
N ALA A 93 6.19 5.07 3.38
CA ALA A 93 5.68 3.74 3.06
C ALA A 93 4.14 3.76 3.04
N HIS A 94 3.54 3.23 1.97
CA HIS A 94 2.09 3.24 1.74
C HIS A 94 1.54 1.81 1.78
N LEU A 95 0.72 1.49 2.78
CA LEU A 95 0.27 0.13 3.06
C LEU A 95 -1.22 -0.03 2.85
N VAL A 96 -1.58 -1.16 2.26
CA VAL A 96 -2.98 -1.59 2.07
C VAL A 96 -3.43 -2.42 3.26
N GLU A 97 -4.57 -2.06 3.84
CA GLU A 97 -5.18 -2.70 5.01
C GLU A 97 -5.49 -4.18 4.75
N PRO A 98 -5.29 -5.09 5.73
CA PRO A 98 -5.46 -6.52 5.55
C PRO A 98 -6.90 -6.95 5.23
N ARG A 99 -7.90 -6.12 5.56
CA ARG A 99 -9.30 -6.37 5.17
C ARG A 99 -9.51 -6.31 3.65
N MET A 100 -8.54 -5.79 2.91
CA MET A 100 -8.55 -5.68 1.45
C MET A 100 -7.75 -6.82 0.82
N VAL A 101 -8.08 -8.08 1.17
CA VAL A 101 -7.40 -9.27 0.61
C VAL A 101 -7.56 -9.31 -0.92
N THR A 102 -8.76 -8.98 -1.39
CA THR A 102 -9.11 -8.80 -2.81
C THR A 102 -9.68 -7.39 -3.03
N PRO A 103 -9.37 -6.71 -4.14
CA PRO A 103 -9.92 -5.38 -4.42
C PRO A 103 -11.45 -5.39 -4.44
N GLY A 104 -12.04 -4.67 -3.49
CA GLY A 104 -13.48 -4.36 -3.49
C GLY A 104 -14.32 -5.15 -2.50
N ASP A 105 -13.79 -6.20 -1.88
CA ASP A 105 -14.48 -7.07 -0.93
C ASP A 105 -13.79 -7.02 0.44
N PRO A 106 -14.34 -6.27 1.42
CA PRO A 106 -13.82 -6.27 2.78
C PRO A 106 -14.03 -7.66 3.40
N SER A 107 -12.96 -8.26 3.94
CA SER A 107 -13.03 -9.47 4.75
C SER A 107 -12.77 -9.16 6.21
N GLU A 108 -13.40 -9.91 7.11
CA GLU A 108 -12.97 -9.96 8.50
C GLU A 108 -11.58 -10.62 8.57
N THR A 109 -10.67 -10.04 9.33
CA THR A 109 -9.30 -10.49 9.42
C THR A 109 -8.72 -10.19 10.80
N PRO A 110 -7.93 -11.11 11.38
CA PRO A 110 -7.22 -10.86 12.64
C PRO A 110 -5.95 -10.02 12.43
N HIS A 111 -5.58 -9.72 11.18
CA HIS A 111 -4.37 -9.00 10.84
C HIS A 111 -4.55 -7.48 10.99
N SER A 112 -3.44 -6.79 11.28
CA SER A 112 -3.40 -5.33 11.44
C SER A 112 -2.10 -4.79 10.87
N LEU A 113 -2.13 -3.56 10.34
CA LEU A 113 -0.93 -2.82 9.95
C LEU A 113 -0.13 -2.28 11.13
N PHE A 114 -0.68 -2.26 12.34
CA PHE A 114 -0.02 -1.61 13.49
C PHE A 114 1.40 -2.13 13.81
N PRO A 115 1.68 -3.46 13.75
CA PRO A 115 3.05 -3.95 13.90
C PRO A 115 4.01 -3.44 12.82
N LEU A 116 3.52 -3.26 11.57
CA LEU A 116 4.31 -2.71 10.47
C LEU A 116 4.55 -1.21 10.68
N ARG A 117 3.51 -0.46 11.09
CA ARG A 117 3.66 0.96 11.47
C ARG A 117 4.74 1.14 12.52
N LYS A 118 4.77 0.31 13.57
CA LYS A 118 5.80 0.36 14.62
C LYS A 118 7.21 0.01 14.14
N ALA A 119 7.32 -0.77 13.07
CA ALA A 119 8.62 -1.20 12.53
C ALA A 119 9.22 -0.18 11.56
N PHE A 120 8.40 0.69 10.96
CA PHE A 120 8.84 1.73 10.03
C PHE A 120 9.01 3.08 10.74
N GLU A 121 10.14 3.76 10.52
CA GLU A 121 10.50 4.99 11.22
C GLU A 121 10.05 6.26 10.49
N GLY A 122 9.76 6.15 9.18
CA GLY A 122 9.31 7.27 8.35
C GLY A 122 7.79 7.47 8.35
N THR A 123 7.33 8.31 7.41
CA THR A 123 5.89 8.58 7.20
C THR A 123 5.16 7.34 6.69
N PHE A 124 4.12 6.93 7.39
CA PHE A 124 3.32 5.75 7.09
C PHE A 124 1.92 6.14 6.63
N ILE A 125 1.60 5.76 5.38
CA ILE A 125 0.30 6.00 4.76
C ILE A 125 -0.52 4.72 4.82
N ALA A 126 -1.71 4.75 5.42
CA ALA A 126 -2.64 3.63 5.39
C ALA A 126 -3.73 3.83 4.32
N ALA A 127 -4.13 2.75 3.65
CA ALA A 127 -5.19 2.76 2.65
C ALA A 127 -6.02 1.48 2.73
N GLY A 128 -7.25 1.52 2.25
CA GLY A 128 -8.09 0.32 2.14
C GLY A 128 -9.42 0.46 2.86
N GLY A 129 -10.33 1.20 2.23
CA GLY A 129 -11.75 1.27 2.64
C GLY A 129 -12.04 2.16 3.84
N TYR A 130 -11.13 3.08 4.19
CA TYR A 130 -11.36 4.05 5.26
C TYR A 130 -12.59 4.93 5.00
N SER A 131 -13.35 5.20 6.06
CA SER A 131 -14.23 6.36 6.17
C SER A 131 -13.44 7.55 6.75
N LYS A 132 -14.09 8.72 6.87
CA LYS A 132 -13.51 9.86 7.60
C LYS A 132 -13.18 9.46 9.04
N GLU A 133 -14.16 8.89 9.73
CA GLU A 133 -14.10 8.58 11.16
C GLU A 133 -13.03 7.52 11.47
N ASP A 134 -12.97 6.46 10.66
CA ASP A 134 -11.93 5.43 10.80
C ASP A 134 -10.54 6.00 10.51
N GLY A 135 -10.43 6.94 9.57
CA GLY A 135 -9.18 7.60 9.22
C GLY A 135 -8.69 8.53 10.33
N ASP A 136 -9.59 9.36 10.85
CA ASP A 136 -9.33 10.25 11.98
C ASP A 136 -8.86 9.45 13.20
N ARG A 137 -9.52 8.31 13.48
CA ARG A 137 -9.12 7.40 14.56
C ARG A 137 -7.74 6.80 14.32
N ALA A 138 -7.44 6.34 13.11
CA ALA A 138 -6.14 5.75 12.80
C ALA A 138 -4.98 6.75 12.99
N ILE A 139 -5.19 8.03 12.67
CA ILE A 139 -4.19 9.08 12.91
C ILE A 139 -4.08 9.39 14.41
N ALA A 140 -5.22 9.58 15.08
CA ALA A 140 -5.26 9.91 16.52
C ALA A 140 -4.62 8.82 17.41
N GLU A 141 -4.74 7.55 17.01
CA GLU A 141 -4.16 6.40 17.71
C GLU A 141 -2.71 6.08 17.29
N GLY A 142 -2.14 6.85 16.35
CA GLY A 142 -0.78 6.63 15.86
C GLY A 142 -0.61 5.36 15.01
N HIS A 143 -1.70 4.87 14.40
CA HIS A 143 -1.67 3.74 13.49
C HIS A 143 -1.20 4.12 12.07
N ALA A 144 -1.36 5.40 11.70
CA ALA A 144 -0.85 5.96 10.46
C ALA A 144 -0.55 7.46 10.64
N ASP A 145 0.33 8.01 9.82
CA ASP A 145 0.57 9.45 9.78
C ASP A 145 -0.34 10.11 8.72
N LEU A 146 -0.72 9.36 7.67
CA LEU A 146 -1.60 9.78 6.60
C LEU A 146 -2.57 8.66 6.21
N VAL A 147 -3.73 9.01 5.67
CA VAL A 147 -4.73 8.05 5.15
C VAL A 147 -5.06 8.38 3.70
N ALA A 148 -4.95 7.39 2.81
CA ALA A 148 -5.23 7.53 1.40
C ALA A 148 -6.63 6.99 1.02
N PHE A 149 -7.36 7.78 0.22
CA PHE A 149 -8.71 7.47 -0.24
C PHE A 149 -8.73 7.34 -1.77
N GLY A 150 -9.16 6.19 -2.29
CA GLY A 150 -9.31 5.98 -3.74
C GLY A 150 -10.73 6.23 -4.23
N ARG A 151 -11.63 5.27 -3.95
CA ARG A 151 -13.04 5.28 -4.41
C ARG A 151 -13.80 6.56 -4.04
N LEU A 152 -13.58 7.10 -2.84
CA LEU A 152 -14.25 8.35 -2.42
C LEU A 152 -13.79 9.54 -3.27
N PHE A 153 -12.50 9.63 -3.59
CA PHE A 153 -11.97 10.71 -4.43
C PHE A 153 -12.50 10.65 -5.86
N LEU A 154 -12.74 9.45 -6.41
CA LEU A 154 -13.34 9.31 -7.75
C LEU A 154 -14.71 9.99 -7.87
N ALA A 155 -15.53 9.94 -6.82
CA ALA A 155 -16.86 10.54 -6.81
C ALA A 155 -16.90 11.96 -6.19
N ASN A 156 -15.87 12.33 -5.44
CA ASN A 156 -15.80 13.56 -4.65
C ASN A 156 -14.47 14.26 -4.94
N PRO A 157 -14.37 15.07 -6.00
CA PRO A 157 -13.11 15.74 -6.34
C PRO A 157 -12.63 16.71 -5.26
N ASP A 158 -13.55 17.21 -4.44
CA ASP A 158 -13.34 18.09 -3.29
C ASP A 158 -13.42 17.34 -1.95
N LEU A 159 -13.12 16.03 -1.91
CA LEU A 159 -13.25 15.17 -0.73
C LEU A 159 -12.67 15.78 0.57
N PRO A 160 -11.47 16.39 0.59
CA PRO A 160 -10.94 16.98 1.83
C PRO A 160 -11.84 18.08 2.38
N ARG A 161 -12.39 18.95 1.51
CA ARG A 161 -13.30 20.03 1.92
C ARG A 161 -14.63 19.46 2.43
N ARG A 162 -15.11 18.36 1.84
CA ARG A 162 -16.31 17.68 2.34
C ARG A 162 -16.09 17.08 3.72
N PHE A 163 -14.94 16.46 3.97
CA PHE A 163 -14.60 15.98 5.30
C PHE A 163 -14.48 17.11 6.32
N GLU A 164 -13.86 18.23 5.96
CA GLU A 164 -13.75 19.40 6.84
C GLU A 164 -15.12 19.95 7.26
N LEU A 165 -16.10 19.93 6.36
CA LEU A 165 -17.44 20.48 6.57
C LEU A 165 -18.49 19.44 7.00
N ASP A 166 -18.11 18.18 7.16
CA ASP A 166 -19.04 17.05 7.34
C ASP A 166 -20.17 17.02 6.27
N ALA A 167 -19.80 17.38 5.03
CA ALA A 167 -20.73 17.43 3.91
C ALA A 167 -21.05 16.03 3.36
N ALA A 168 -22.24 15.88 2.79
CA ALA A 168 -22.66 14.63 2.14
C ALA A 168 -21.70 14.24 0.99
N LEU A 169 -21.37 12.96 0.91
CA LEU A 169 -20.51 12.40 -0.12
C LEU A 169 -21.34 11.84 -1.28
N ASN A 170 -20.90 12.10 -2.50
CA ASN A 170 -21.39 11.42 -3.68
C ASN A 170 -21.06 9.93 -3.59
N LYS A 171 -21.99 9.10 -4.09
CA LYS A 171 -21.76 7.66 -4.26
C LYS A 171 -20.93 7.43 -5.51
N TYR A 172 -19.91 6.60 -5.40
CA TYR A 172 -19.14 6.15 -6.58
C TYR A 172 -19.93 5.11 -7.36
N ASP A 173 -19.75 5.09 -8.68
CA ASP A 173 -20.27 4.08 -9.58
C ASP A 173 -19.11 3.20 -10.08
N ARG A 174 -19.10 1.92 -9.69
CA ARG A 174 -18.04 0.99 -10.11
C ARG A 174 -18.09 0.66 -11.60
N SER A 175 -19.26 0.75 -12.24
CA SER A 175 -19.43 0.39 -13.65
C SER A 175 -18.68 1.32 -14.59
N THR A 176 -18.30 2.50 -14.12
CA THR A 176 -17.65 3.54 -14.92
C THR A 176 -16.14 3.67 -14.68
N PHE A 177 -15.58 2.98 -13.67
CA PHE A 177 -14.17 3.15 -13.26
C PHE A 177 -13.15 2.93 -14.39
N TYR A 178 -13.46 2.06 -15.34
CA TYR A 178 -12.55 1.66 -16.42
C TYR A 178 -13.20 1.77 -17.81
N THR A 179 -14.15 2.69 -17.96
CA THR A 179 -14.76 3.01 -19.26
C THR A 179 -13.87 3.97 -20.05
N SER A 180 -13.90 3.87 -21.38
CA SER A 180 -13.07 4.66 -22.28
C SER A 180 -13.61 6.06 -22.59
N ASP A 181 -14.92 6.27 -22.40
CA ASP A 181 -15.57 7.55 -22.64
C ASP A 181 -15.67 8.38 -21.34
N PRO A 182 -15.51 9.70 -21.41
CA PRO A 182 -15.73 10.55 -20.25
C PRO A 182 -17.19 10.39 -19.79
N VAL A 183 -17.38 10.00 -18.53
CA VAL A 183 -18.69 10.11 -17.89
C VAL A 183 -18.99 11.59 -17.74
N VAL A 184 -19.81 12.13 -18.63
CA VAL A 184 -20.34 13.49 -18.51
C VAL A 184 -21.34 13.47 -17.35
N GLY A 185 -20.94 14.06 -16.23
CA GLY A 185 -21.77 14.22 -15.03
C GLY A 185 -22.84 15.29 -15.17
#